data_AF-A0A653J7A1-F1
#
_entry.id   AF-A0A653J7A1-F1
#
_cell.length_a   1.000
_cell.length_b   1.000
_cell.length_c   1.000
_cell.angle_alpha   90.00
_cell.angle_beta   90.00
_cell.angle_gamma   90.00
#
_symmetry.space_group_name_H-M   'P 1'
#
loop_
_entity.id
_entity.type
_entity.pdbx_description
1 polymer ?
#
loop_
_entity_poly.entity_id
_entity_poly.type
_entity_poly.pdbx_seq_one_letter_code
_entity_poly.pdbx_strand_id
1 'polypeptide(L)'
;MKIAFTIFILSLPSFFQITSPSSSKNIDCPIEKYKNESIDASTTLNDCIDNAEKGAVIEIPPGKYKISQQLKIRSSITIKTKVIRGSAPCSHKAEESCAVLLVGMLPSSESGKMPIEIEGHNVVLQSLIIQGGVDRSKVWEKRICLNDIHRPLAGGIRVKGDSFHMANVVLRNFSCYTALEVMAGVKGLSVTDSLIGPNGQHDTLMMWADGITVHDAASAVIQNNTFLDNTDVQLIFGGCTECIVKNNSFRHSSSFKRASFAELMLHAWSNTSGNFSGSVTSQNKIDCGRSRRCGYGIMIGGEPWYPAKTFGGTVSANKVSNAQLGINVDHLTGGMTIQGNSVTMSGGMANSDCGHRVWPAINVSKESRNFLTTDIKDEVNIETRGCLLNRNQ
;
A
#
# COMPACT_ATOMS: atom_id res chain seq x y z
N MET A 1 -38.94 37.40 13.64
CA MET A 1 -38.14 36.20 13.94
C MET A 1 -37.06 36.10 12.86
N LYS A 2 -35.83 36.56 13.14
CA LYS A 2 -34.73 36.61 12.17
C LYS A 2 -33.89 35.33 12.30
N ILE A 3 -33.86 34.52 11.25
CA ILE A 3 -33.04 33.30 11.17
C ILE A 3 -31.65 33.72 10.67
N ALA A 4 -30.65 33.58 11.52
CA ALA A 4 -29.25 33.80 11.18
C ALA A 4 -28.68 32.52 10.54
N PHE A 5 -28.23 32.63 9.29
CA PHE A 5 -27.47 31.59 8.60
C PHE A 5 -26.00 31.74 8.98
N THR A 6 -25.50 30.86 9.85
CA THR A 6 -24.07 30.74 10.14
C THR A 6 -23.44 29.80 9.10
N ILE A 7 -22.72 30.37 8.14
CA ILE A 7 -21.91 29.64 7.17
C ILE A 7 -20.61 29.23 7.85
N PHE A 8 -20.42 27.93 8.12
CA PHE A 8 -19.13 27.38 8.49
C PHE A 8 -18.25 27.25 7.23
N ILE A 9 -17.29 28.18 7.08
CA ILE A 9 -16.21 28.03 6.10
C ILE A 9 -15.18 27.08 6.72
N LEU A 10 -15.20 25.82 6.30
CA LEU A 10 -14.13 24.86 6.60
C LEU A 10 -12.86 25.33 5.88
N SER A 11 -11.88 25.79 6.64
CA SER A 11 -10.54 26.10 6.14
C SER A 11 -9.91 24.83 5.58
N LEU A 12 -9.60 24.82 4.28
CA LEU A 12 -8.78 23.78 3.68
C LEU A 12 -7.41 23.77 4.38
N PRO A 13 -6.87 22.59 4.75
CA PRO A 13 -5.51 22.52 5.24
C PRO A 13 -4.58 23.00 4.13
N SER A 14 -3.72 23.97 4.47
CA SER A 14 -2.70 24.52 3.60
C SER A 14 -1.92 23.39 2.94
N PHE A 15 -1.88 23.39 1.61
CA PHE A 15 -0.91 22.58 0.87
C PHE A 15 0.47 22.91 1.42
N PHE A 16 1.11 21.95 2.07
CA PHE A 16 2.54 22.03 2.36
C PHE A 16 3.26 22.09 1.01
N GLN A 17 3.58 23.29 0.54
CA GLN A 17 4.70 23.47 -0.36
C GLN A 17 5.90 22.96 0.41
N ILE A 18 6.47 21.84 -0.08
CA ILE A 18 7.78 21.38 0.35
C ILE A 18 8.74 22.50 -0.04
N THR A 19 9.00 23.41 0.89
CA THR A 19 10.01 24.45 0.72
C THR A 19 11.34 23.73 0.63
N SER A 20 11.92 23.68 -0.56
CA SER A 20 13.23 23.10 -0.81
C SER A 20 14.22 23.64 0.21
N PRO A 21 14.85 22.79 1.05
CA PRO A 21 15.81 23.28 2.02
C PRO A 21 16.97 23.97 1.30
N SER A 22 17.51 25.00 1.96
CA SER A 22 18.68 25.76 1.54
C SER A 22 19.83 24.83 1.14
N SER A 23 20.28 24.93 -0.11
CA SER A 23 21.45 24.25 -0.69
C SER A 23 21.65 22.79 -0.25
N SER A 24 20.75 21.89 -0.64
CA SER A 24 21.00 20.46 -0.49
C SER A 24 22.25 20.06 -1.30
N LYS A 25 23.27 19.53 -0.62
CA LYS A 25 24.50 19.04 -1.26
C LYS A 25 24.17 17.75 -2.02
N ASN A 26 24.35 17.78 -3.34
CA ASN A 26 24.28 16.56 -4.15
C ASN A 26 25.50 15.70 -3.86
N ILE A 27 25.28 14.41 -3.62
CA ILE A 27 26.36 13.44 -3.45
C ILE A 27 26.62 12.79 -4.80
N ASP A 28 27.89 12.83 -5.23
CA ASP A 28 28.32 12.07 -6.39
C ASP A 28 28.42 10.58 -6.00
N CYS A 29 27.44 9.80 -6.43
CA CYS A 29 27.41 8.37 -6.19
C CYS A 29 27.94 7.65 -7.43
N PRO A 30 29.09 6.95 -7.37
CA PRO A 30 29.72 6.32 -8.54
C PRO A 30 29.02 5.02 -8.97
N ILE A 31 27.69 5.00 -8.91
CA ILE A 31 26.83 3.86 -9.24
C ILE A 31 26.66 3.69 -10.75
N GLU A 32 27.00 4.70 -11.57
CA GLU A 32 26.82 4.66 -13.03
C GLU A 32 27.55 3.50 -13.70
N LYS A 33 28.68 3.04 -13.15
CA LYS A 33 29.41 1.87 -13.66
C LYS A 33 28.64 0.53 -13.57
N TYR A 34 27.54 0.49 -12.80
CA TYR A 34 26.66 -0.69 -12.68
C TYR A 34 25.39 -0.57 -13.53
N LYS A 35 25.23 0.53 -14.28
CA LYS A 35 24.04 0.81 -15.06
C LYS A 35 23.83 -0.26 -16.12
N ASN A 36 22.67 -0.92 -16.07
CA ASN A 36 22.25 -1.99 -16.97
C ASN A 36 23.15 -3.24 -16.96
N GLU A 37 24.04 -3.35 -15.97
CA GLU A 37 24.89 -4.51 -15.78
C GLU A 37 24.20 -5.56 -14.91
N SER A 38 24.64 -6.82 -15.00
CA SER A 38 24.20 -7.88 -14.09
C SER A 38 24.92 -7.86 -12.73
N ILE A 39 25.85 -6.92 -12.56
CA ILE A 39 26.71 -6.79 -11.38
C ILE A 39 25.93 -6.11 -10.25
N ASP A 40 26.09 -6.62 -9.03
CA ASP A 40 25.44 -6.08 -7.83
C ASP A 40 25.96 -4.66 -7.50
N ALA A 41 25.03 -3.71 -7.42
CA ALA A 41 25.28 -2.30 -7.08
C ALA A 41 25.06 -2.00 -5.59
N SER A 42 24.60 -2.98 -4.79
CA SER A 42 24.22 -2.76 -3.39
C SER A 42 25.32 -2.13 -2.55
N THR A 43 26.56 -2.62 -2.62
CA THR A 43 27.67 -2.10 -1.81
C THR A 43 27.94 -0.63 -2.11
N THR A 44 28.08 -0.26 -3.39
CA THR A 44 28.32 1.14 -3.76
C THR A 44 27.14 2.05 -3.37
N LEU A 45 25.90 1.60 -3.52
CA LEU A 45 24.75 2.39 -3.10
C LEU A 45 24.67 2.55 -1.58
N ASN A 46 24.96 1.50 -0.81
CA ASN A 46 25.06 1.59 0.65
C ASN A 46 26.18 2.54 1.07
N ASP A 47 27.35 2.48 0.44
CA ASP A 47 28.45 3.41 0.73
C ASP A 47 28.01 4.88 0.48
N CYS A 48 27.27 5.15 -0.60
CA CYS A 48 26.72 6.48 -0.86
C CYS A 48 25.70 6.91 0.22
N ILE A 49 24.85 5.99 0.69
CA ILE A 49 23.85 6.24 1.72
C ILE A 49 24.51 6.48 3.08
N ASP A 50 25.47 5.65 3.47
CA ASP A 50 26.13 5.69 4.77
C ASP A 50 27.04 6.92 4.92
N ASN A 51 27.64 7.39 3.82
CA ASN A 51 28.45 8.61 3.80
C ASN A 51 27.64 9.89 3.55
N ALA A 52 26.32 9.79 3.39
CA ALA A 52 25.49 10.94 3.10
C ALA A 52 25.26 11.83 4.33
N GLU A 53 25.58 13.11 4.19
CA GLU A 53 25.22 14.13 5.17
C GLU A 53 23.68 14.27 5.29
N LYS A 54 23.20 14.70 6.46
CA LYS A 54 21.77 14.96 6.68
C LYS A 54 21.26 16.01 5.68
N GLY A 55 20.16 15.72 5.00
CA GLY A 55 19.56 16.55 3.97
C GLY A 55 20.20 16.42 2.59
N ALA A 56 21.19 15.54 2.42
CA ALA A 56 21.81 15.31 1.14
C ALA A 56 20.87 14.64 0.13
N VAL A 57 21.19 14.82 -1.15
CA VAL A 57 20.44 14.25 -2.28
C VAL A 57 21.36 13.29 -3.04
N ILE A 58 20.93 12.04 -3.15
CA ILE A 58 21.54 11.01 -3.98
C ILE A 58 20.75 10.94 -5.29
N GLU A 59 21.35 11.43 -6.37
CA GLU A 59 20.77 11.36 -7.71
C GLU A 59 21.32 10.15 -8.48
N ILE A 60 20.45 9.20 -8.78
CA ILE A 60 20.82 7.98 -9.52
C ILE A 60 20.53 8.20 -11.00
N PRO A 61 21.50 8.06 -11.92
CA PRO A 61 21.24 8.17 -13.36
C PRO A 61 20.14 7.20 -13.83
N PRO A 62 19.35 7.53 -14.87
CA PRO A 62 18.43 6.58 -15.47
C PRO A 62 19.13 5.30 -15.93
N GLY A 63 18.55 4.15 -15.62
CA GLY A 63 19.17 2.84 -15.83
C GLY A 63 18.69 1.80 -14.83
N LYS A 64 19.02 0.52 -15.08
CA LYS A 64 18.72 -0.58 -14.17
C LYS A 64 19.92 -0.91 -13.30
N TYR A 65 19.70 -1.07 -12.00
CA TYR A 65 20.74 -1.33 -11.01
C TYR A 65 20.36 -2.54 -10.17
N LYS A 66 21.16 -3.61 -10.23
CA LYS A 66 20.91 -4.81 -9.44
C LYS A 66 21.21 -4.57 -7.96
N ILE A 67 20.29 -4.96 -7.08
CA ILE A 67 20.39 -4.86 -5.62
C ILE A 67 20.25 -6.28 -5.05
N SER A 68 21.35 -6.86 -4.57
CA SER A 68 21.41 -8.25 -4.06
C SER A 68 21.73 -8.32 -2.57
N GLN A 69 22.06 -7.19 -1.97
CA GLN A 69 22.21 -7.01 -0.53
C GLN A 69 21.22 -5.94 -0.06
N GLN A 70 20.84 -6.04 1.22
CA GLN A 70 19.94 -5.10 1.85
C GLN A 70 20.47 -3.66 1.77
N LEU A 71 19.58 -2.73 1.45
CA LEU A 71 19.84 -1.29 1.59
C LEU A 71 19.28 -0.80 2.93
N LYS A 72 20.09 -0.09 3.71
CA LYS A 72 19.66 0.51 4.99
C LYS A 72 19.80 2.01 4.94
N ILE A 73 18.70 2.73 5.04
CA ILE A 73 18.70 4.19 4.99
C ILE A 73 18.43 4.71 6.40
N ARG A 74 19.49 5.20 7.05
CA ARG A 74 19.46 5.69 8.45
C ARG A 74 19.52 7.20 8.58
N SER A 75 20.08 7.86 7.58
CA SER A 75 20.18 9.32 7.51
C SER A 75 18.95 9.92 6.84
N SER A 76 18.57 11.13 7.24
CA SER A 76 17.57 11.92 6.49
C SER A 76 18.20 12.34 5.16
N ILE A 77 17.78 11.71 4.07
CA ILE A 77 18.29 11.94 2.72
C ILE A 77 17.16 11.87 1.71
N THR A 78 17.41 12.43 0.53
CA THR A 78 16.56 12.22 -0.64
C THR A 78 17.27 11.30 -1.63
N ILE A 79 16.59 10.24 -2.09
CA ILE A 79 17.05 9.40 -3.20
C ILE A 79 16.07 9.59 -4.36
N LYS A 80 16.60 9.95 -5.53
CA LYS A 80 15.78 10.20 -6.72
C LYS A 80 16.51 9.89 -8.01
N THR A 81 15.76 9.76 -9.11
CA THR A 81 16.38 9.71 -10.44
C THR A 81 16.99 11.06 -10.81
N LYS A 82 18.20 11.05 -11.36
CA LYS A 82 18.88 12.21 -11.95
C LYS A 82 18.12 12.69 -13.19
N VAL A 83 17.74 13.97 -13.20
CA VAL A 83 17.03 14.57 -14.33
C VAL A 83 18.00 14.80 -15.49
N ILE A 84 17.71 14.24 -16.67
CA ILE A 84 18.46 14.52 -17.90
C ILE A 84 17.75 15.65 -18.65
N ARG A 85 18.49 16.72 -18.97
CA ARG A 85 17.93 17.86 -19.69
C ARG A 85 17.43 17.42 -21.08
N GLY A 86 16.17 17.71 -21.38
CA GLY A 86 15.54 17.35 -22.66
C GLY A 86 14.94 15.94 -22.71
N SER A 87 15.04 15.14 -21.64
CA SER A 87 14.31 13.87 -21.54
C SER A 87 12.95 14.06 -20.88
N ALA A 88 12.06 13.08 -21.05
CA ALA A 88 10.87 12.98 -20.22
C ALA A 88 11.27 12.84 -18.73
N PRO A 89 10.48 13.37 -17.78
CA PRO A 89 10.66 13.06 -16.37
C PRO A 89 10.42 11.56 -16.11
N CYS A 90 11.14 10.99 -15.15
CA CYS A 90 10.86 9.63 -14.70
C CYS A 90 9.40 9.51 -14.27
N SER A 91 8.70 8.51 -14.82
CA SER A 91 7.33 8.16 -14.43
C SER A 91 7.03 6.72 -14.83
N HIS A 92 5.92 6.18 -14.34
CA HIS A 92 5.40 4.87 -14.80
C HIS A 92 5.07 4.80 -16.30
N LYS A 93 5.03 5.94 -17.01
CA LYS A 93 4.82 6.01 -18.47
C LYS A 93 6.10 6.24 -19.26
N ALA A 94 7.20 6.57 -18.58
CA ALA A 94 8.50 6.91 -19.15
C ALA A 94 9.60 6.22 -18.32
N GLU A 95 9.53 4.90 -18.24
CA GLU A 95 10.39 4.10 -17.37
C GLU A 95 11.86 4.11 -17.81
N GLU A 96 12.12 4.30 -19.11
CA GLU A 96 13.47 4.49 -19.66
C GLU A 96 14.16 5.74 -19.12
N SER A 97 13.36 6.70 -18.63
CA SER A 97 13.84 7.92 -17.98
C SER A 97 14.01 7.77 -16.46
N CYS A 98 13.84 6.56 -15.92
CA CYS A 98 13.94 6.27 -14.49
C CYS A 98 15.22 5.52 -14.10
N ALA A 99 15.71 5.79 -12.90
CA ALA A 99 16.54 4.85 -12.16
C ALA A 99 15.65 3.71 -11.64
N VAL A 100 16.08 2.48 -11.90
CA VAL A 100 15.34 1.25 -11.57
C VAL A 100 16.19 0.39 -10.64
N LEU A 101 15.79 0.28 -9.38
CA LEU A 101 16.39 -0.62 -8.41
C LEU A 101 15.79 -2.02 -8.58
N LEU A 102 16.58 -2.94 -9.12
CA LEU A 102 16.22 -4.34 -9.35
C LEU A 102 16.56 -5.18 -8.12
N VAL A 103 15.59 -5.45 -7.27
CA VAL A 103 15.77 -6.20 -6.03
C VAL A 103 15.88 -7.70 -6.32
N GLY A 104 17.09 -8.23 -6.35
CA GLY A 104 17.40 -9.63 -6.63
C GLY A 104 17.07 -10.59 -5.48
N MET A 105 17.75 -11.74 -5.47
CA MET A 105 17.64 -12.75 -4.42
C MET A 105 18.56 -12.39 -3.24
N LEU A 106 17.98 -11.97 -2.12
CA LEU A 106 18.75 -11.78 -0.88
C LEU A 106 19.04 -13.14 -0.20
N PRO A 107 20.17 -13.26 0.52
CA PRO A 107 20.53 -14.48 1.24
C PRO A 107 19.60 -14.68 2.45
N SER A 108 19.35 -15.95 2.81
CA SER A 108 18.50 -16.30 3.96
C SER A 108 19.09 -15.89 5.31
N SER A 109 20.38 -15.54 5.38
CA SER A 109 20.98 -14.94 6.57
C SER A 109 20.34 -13.60 6.96
N GLU A 110 19.61 -12.97 6.04
CA GLU A 110 18.86 -11.72 6.26
C GLU A 110 17.42 -11.96 6.72
N SER A 111 17.10 -13.15 7.28
CA SER A 111 15.80 -13.47 7.89
C SER A 111 15.15 -12.32 8.65
N GLY A 112 13.85 -12.16 8.47
CA GLY A 112 13.04 -11.14 9.13
C GLY A 112 13.23 -9.73 8.59
N LYS A 113 14.08 -9.52 7.59
CA LYS A 113 14.37 -8.19 7.02
C LYS A 113 13.80 -8.03 5.61
N MET A 114 13.47 -6.78 5.25
CA MET A 114 13.09 -6.45 3.87
C MET A 114 14.30 -5.97 3.07
N PRO A 115 14.27 -6.06 1.73
CA PRO A 115 15.41 -5.65 0.90
C PRO A 115 15.83 -4.19 1.04
N ILE A 116 14.88 -3.31 1.38
CA ILE A 116 15.15 -1.90 1.69
C ILE A 116 14.55 -1.59 3.06
N GLU A 117 15.34 -1.11 4.01
CA GLU A 117 14.90 -0.68 5.34
C GLU A 117 15.12 0.82 5.51
N ILE A 118 14.04 1.56 5.74
CA ILE A 118 14.04 2.99 6.07
C ILE A 118 13.99 3.11 7.60
N GLU A 119 15.16 3.22 8.22
CA GLU A 119 15.32 3.40 9.67
C GLU A 119 15.40 4.89 10.04
N GLY A 120 15.85 5.74 9.10
CA GLY A 120 15.99 7.18 9.30
C GLY A 120 14.68 7.94 9.17
N HIS A 121 14.60 9.06 9.88
CA HIS A 121 13.48 10.01 9.75
C HIS A 121 13.69 10.95 8.55
N ASN A 122 12.62 11.55 8.04
CA ASN A 122 12.68 12.56 6.97
C ASN A 122 13.43 12.04 5.72
N VAL A 123 13.20 10.76 5.38
CA VAL A 123 13.74 10.13 4.16
C VAL A 123 12.75 10.36 3.02
N VAL A 124 13.26 10.74 1.86
CA VAL A 124 12.46 10.98 0.65
C VAL A 124 12.88 10.02 -0.45
N LEU A 125 11.93 9.26 -0.99
CA LEU A 125 12.07 8.52 -2.23
C LEU A 125 11.23 9.20 -3.30
N GLN A 126 11.84 9.64 -4.39
CA GLN A 126 11.14 10.41 -5.41
C GLN A 126 11.50 10.01 -6.84
N SER A 127 10.48 9.81 -7.68
CA SER A 127 10.68 9.59 -9.13
C SER A 127 11.68 8.46 -9.40
N LEU A 128 11.39 7.25 -8.93
CA LEU A 128 12.21 6.06 -9.16
C LEU A 128 11.34 4.80 -9.24
N ILE A 129 11.90 3.71 -9.76
CA ILE A 129 11.24 2.41 -9.81
C ILE A 129 11.98 1.45 -8.90
N ILE A 130 11.26 0.77 -8.02
CA ILE A 130 11.77 -0.34 -7.23
C ILE A 130 10.99 -1.57 -7.63
N GLN A 131 11.67 -2.58 -8.14
CA GLN A 131 11.02 -3.78 -8.63
C GLN A 131 11.74 -5.05 -8.23
N GLY A 132 10.99 -6.13 -8.03
CA GLY A 132 11.57 -7.46 -7.90
C GLY A 132 12.37 -7.85 -9.15
N GLY A 133 13.55 -8.42 -8.94
CA GLY A 133 14.50 -8.82 -9.96
C GLY A 133 14.00 -10.02 -10.77
N VAL A 134 14.30 -10.00 -12.08
CA VAL A 134 13.97 -11.09 -13.02
C VAL A 134 14.78 -12.36 -12.79
N ASP A 135 15.85 -12.28 -12.00
CA ASP A 135 16.74 -13.38 -11.66
C ASP A 135 16.27 -14.20 -10.43
N ARG A 136 15.12 -13.83 -9.83
CA ARG A 136 14.49 -14.61 -8.76
C ARG A 136 14.02 -15.96 -9.30
N SER A 137 14.73 -17.02 -8.97
CA SER A 137 14.32 -18.38 -9.35
C SER A 137 13.01 -18.77 -8.64
N LYS A 138 12.14 -19.51 -9.32
CA LYS A 138 10.89 -20.03 -8.73
C LYS A 138 11.14 -20.90 -7.49
N VAL A 139 12.28 -21.58 -7.46
CA VAL A 139 12.73 -22.37 -6.30
C VAL A 139 13.03 -21.46 -5.10
N TRP A 140 13.74 -20.35 -5.32
CA TRP A 140 14.00 -19.36 -4.27
C TRP A 140 12.69 -18.74 -3.79
N GLU A 141 11.83 -18.26 -4.70
CA GLU A 141 10.54 -17.65 -4.33
C GLU A 141 9.71 -18.61 -3.48
N LYS A 142 9.52 -19.86 -3.92
CA LYS A 142 8.76 -20.85 -3.15
C LYS A 142 9.35 -21.09 -1.76
N ARG A 143 10.67 -21.22 -1.65
CA ARG A 143 11.36 -21.44 -0.37
C ARG A 143 11.15 -20.26 0.60
N ILE A 144 11.24 -19.03 0.09
CA ILE A 144 11.12 -17.82 0.90
C ILE A 144 9.66 -17.57 1.28
N CYS A 145 8.73 -17.72 0.33
CA CYS A 145 7.31 -17.45 0.53
C CYS A 145 6.62 -18.42 1.48
N LEU A 146 7.02 -19.69 1.49
CA LEU A 146 6.46 -20.71 2.38
C LEU A 146 7.01 -20.65 3.81
N ASN A 147 7.93 -19.74 4.11
CA ASN A 147 8.53 -19.59 5.43
C ASN A 147 8.31 -18.16 5.94
N ASP A 148 7.49 -18.01 6.98
CA ASP A 148 7.11 -16.68 7.52
C ASP A 148 8.32 -15.84 7.94
N ILE A 149 9.38 -16.48 8.47
CA ILE A 149 10.60 -15.79 8.90
C ILE A 149 11.35 -15.20 7.70
N HIS A 150 11.36 -15.91 6.56
CA HIS A 150 12.06 -15.46 5.36
C HIS A 150 11.19 -14.60 4.45
N ARG A 151 9.86 -14.72 4.52
CA ARG A 151 8.91 -14.05 3.62
C ARG A 151 9.19 -12.55 3.40
N PRO A 152 9.61 -11.75 4.40
CA PRO A 152 9.98 -10.34 4.20
C PRO A 152 11.04 -10.10 3.11
N LEU A 153 11.93 -11.06 2.84
CA LEU A 153 12.96 -10.97 1.79
C LEU A 153 12.36 -10.88 0.38
N ALA A 154 11.12 -11.32 0.18
CA ALA A 154 10.43 -11.27 -1.10
C ALA A 154 9.64 -9.96 -1.33
N GLY A 155 9.51 -9.13 -0.30
CA GLY A 155 8.86 -7.81 -0.37
C GLY A 155 9.75 -6.71 -0.94
N GLY A 156 9.32 -5.46 -0.78
CA GLY A 156 10.03 -4.27 -1.27
C GLY A 156 10.72 -3.47 -0.17
N ILE A 157 9.98 -2.60 0.50
CA ILE A 157 10.50 -1.60 1.45
C ILE A 157 9.84 -1.77 2.81
N ARG A 158 10.61 -1.68 3.90
CA ARG A 158 10.11 -1.49 5.27
C ARG A 158 10.42 -0.09 5.77
N VAL A 159 9.46 0.56 6.39
CA VAL A 159 9.59 1.89 6.99
C VAL A 159 9.40 1.82 8.50
N LYS A 160 10.40 2.31 9.23
CA LYS A 160 10.40 2.47 10.70
C LYS A 160 10.55 3.92 11.13
N GLY A 161 11.17 4.76 10.30
CA GLY A 161 11.38 6.18 10.59
C GLY A 161 10.16 7.05 10.28
N ASP A 162 9.98 8.10 11.08
CA ASP A 162 8.94 9.11 10.88
C ASP A 162 9.21 10.03 9.68
N SER A 163 8.15 10.69 9.20
CA SER A 163 8.21 11.67 8.12
C SER A 163 8.85 11.09 6.85
N PHE A 164 8.58 9.82 6.55
CA PHE A 164 8.96 9.20 5.29
C PHE A 164 8.07 9.70 4.17
N HIS A 165 8.67 10.17 3.07
CA HIS A 165 7.95 10.65 1.90
C HIS A 165 8.30 9.81 0.67
N MET A 166 7.28 9.31 -0.02
CA MET A 166 7.39 8.60 -1.29
C MET A 166 6.49 9.28 -2.33
N ALA A 167 7.09 9.81 -3.41
CA ALA A 167 6.34 10.55 -4.42
C ALA A 167 6.74 10.14 -5.84
N ASN A 168 5.75 9.83 -6.70
CA ASN A 168 5.99 9.37 -8.07
C ASN A 168 6.95 8.16 -8.12
N VAL A 169 6.74 7.19 -7.24
CA VAL A 169 7.52 5.94 -7.18
C VAL A 169 6.71 4.78 -7.74
N VAL A 170 7.38 3.84 -8.40
CA VAL A 170 6.75 2.58 -8.84
C VAL A 170 7.28 1.44 -7.99
N LEU A 171 6.38 0.69 -7.34
CA LEU A 171 6.68 -0.52 -6.56
C LEU A 171 6.02 -1.73 -7.21
N ARG A 172 6.77 -2.68 -7.77
CA ARG A 172 6.16 -3.81 -8.50
C ARG A 172 6.99 -5.09 -8.51
N ASN A 173 6.37 -6.18 -8.96
CA ASN A 173 6.99 -7.50 -9.15
C ASN A 173 7.60 -8.09 -7.86
N PHE A 174 7.11 -7.73 -6.69
CA PHE A 174 7.42 -8.43 -5.44
C PHE A 174 6.60 -9.73 -5.36
N SER A 175 7.15 -10.77 -4.74
CA SER A 175 6.67 -12.15 -4.95
C SER A 175 5.63 -12.59 -3.92
N CYS A 176 5.88 -12.32 -2.64
CA CYS A 176 5.01 -12.61 -1.50
C CYS A 176 5.42 -11.65 -0.39
N TYR A 177 4.53 -11.34 0.56
CA TYR A 177 4.66 -10.28 1.57
C TYR A 177 4.01 -8.96 1.16
N THR A 178 4.72 -7.84 1.13
CA THR A 178 4.19 -6.51 0.80
C THR A 178 5.21 -5.70 0.02
N ALA A 179 4.75 -4.82 -0.86
CA ALA A 179 5.63 -3.91 -1.58
C ALA A 179 6.18 -2.80 -0.67
N LEU A 180 5.35 -2.32 0.27
CA LEU A 180 5.72 -1.34 1.29
C LEU A 180 5.10 -1.70 2.63
N GLU A 181 5.93 -2.03 3.61
CA GLU A 181 5.54 -2.22 5.00
C GLU A 181 5.84 -0.96 5.81
N VAL A 182 4.86 -0.47 6.56
CA VAL A 182 5.02 0.63 7.51
C VAL A 182 4.80 0.09 8.91
N MET A 183 5.85 0.11 9.72
CA MET A 183 5.85 -0.45 11.06
C MET A 183 4.99 0.39 12.02
N ALA A 184 4.58 -0.25 13.12
CA ALA A 184 3.80 0.41 14.15
C ALA A 184 4.55 1.61 14.75
N GLY A 185 3.83 2.72 14.93
CA GLY A 185 4.33 3.94 15.57
C GLY A 185 4.85 5.01 14.61
N VAL A 186 4.93 4.73 13.29
CA VAL A 186 5.41 5.70 12.29
C VAL A 186 4.45 6.88 12.16
N LYS A 187 4.99 8.10 12.19
CA LYS A 187 4.23 9.35 12.07
C LYS A 187 4.57 10.10 10.80
N GLY A 188 3.60 10.84 10.25
CA GLY A 188 3.85 11.75 9.12
C GLY A 188 4.27 11.06 7.81
N LEU A 189 3.91 9.78 7.64
CA LEU A 189 4.09 9.07 6.37
C LEU A 189 3.39 9.83 5.23
N SER A 190 4.03 9.94 4.08
CA SER A 190 3.38 10.42 2.85
C SER A 190 3.70 9.52 1.67
N VAL A 191 2.67 9.00 1.01
CA VAL A 191 2.78 8.23 -0.23
C VAL A 191 1.85 8.85 -1.27
N THR A 192 2.42 9.48 -2.29
CA THR A 192 1.65 10.22 -3.30
C THR A 192 2.04 9.88 -4.73
N ASP A 193 1.06 9.98 -5.62
CA ASP A 193 1.25 9.95 -7.07
C ASP A 193 2.04 8.72 -7.56
N SER A 194 1.97 7.62 -6.80
CA SER A 194 2.78 6.42 -7.00
C SER A 194 1.98 5.28 -7.63
N LEU A 195 2.67 4.36 -8.29
CA LEU A 195 2.08 3.14 -8.84
C LEU A 195 2.54 1.94 -8.00
N ILE A 196 1.59 1.21 -7.42
CA ILE A 196 1.85 0.05 -6.56
C ILE A 196 1.25 -1.19 -7.22
N GLY A 197 2.11 -2.05 -7.74
CA GLY A 197 1.78 -3.33 -8.37
C GLY A 197 2.04 -3.37 -9.88
N PRO A 198 1.87 -4.55 -10.51
CA PRO A 198 1.37 -5.82 -9.91
C PRO A 198 2.36 -6.46 -8.94
N ASN A 199 1.85 -7.06 -7.86
CA ASN A 199 2.64 -7.87 -6.91
C ASN A 199 1.97 -9.20 -6.56
N GLY A 200 2.78 -10.22 -6.37
CA GLY A 200 2.36 -11.58 -6.07
C GLY A 200 1.60 -12.29 -7.18
N GLN A 201 1.04 -13.44 -6.82
CA GLN A 201 0.34 -14.38 -7.68
C GLN A 201 -0.78 -15.10 -6.89
N HIS A 202 -2.04 -14.75 -7.18
CA HIS A 202 -3.22 -15.18 -6.42
C HIS A 202 -3.54 -16.68 -6.53
N ASP A 203 -3.30 -17.27 -7.69
CA ASP A 203 -3.55 -18.69 -7.96
C ASP A 203 -2.46 -19.63 -7.44
N THR A 204 -1.45 -19.10 -6.74
CA THR A 204 -0.34 -19.87 -6.20
C THR A 204 -0.27 -19.71 -4.69
N LEU A 205 -0.33 -20.84 -3.99
CA LEU A 205 -0.34 -20.90 -2.54
C LEU A 205 0.84 -20.10 -1.92
N MET A 206 0.51 -19.21 -0.97
CA MET A 206 1.44 -18.34 -0.25
C MET A 206 2.27 -17.39 -1.13
N MET A 207 1.93 -17.22 -2.40
CA MET A 207 2.54 -16.22 -3.28
C MET A 207 1.72 -14.94 -3.38
N TRP A 208 0.81 -14.71 -2.44
CA TRP A 208 0.04 -13.48 -2.36
C TRP A 208 0.92 -12.36 -1.82
N ALA A 209 0.70 -11.16 -2.34
CA ALA A 209 1.41 -9.99 -1.88
C ALA A 209 0.45 -8.81 -1.73
N ASP A 210 0.60 -8.13 -0.60
CA ASP A 210 0.01 -6.83 -0.36
C ASP A 210 0.67 -5.77 -1.25
N GLY A 211 -0.06 -4.70 -1.57
CA GLY A 211 0.54 -3.49 -2.11
C GLY A 211 1.24 -2.69 -1.02
N ILE A 212 0.47 -2.17 -0.06
CA ILE A 212 0.99 -1.46 1.12
C ILE A 212 0.33 -2.01 2.37
N THR A 213 1.15 -2.31 3.38
CA THR A 213 0.74 -2.79 4.70
C THR A 213 1.16 -1.78 5.76
N VAL A 214 0.20 -1.14 6.44
CA VAL A 214 0.45 -0.16 7.50
C VAL A 214 0.01 -0.74 8.83
N HIS A 215 0.94 -1.04 9.73
CA HIS A 215 0.63 -1.64 11.04
C HIS A 215 -0.13 -0.67 11.94
N ASP A 216 0.52 0.41 12.37
CA ASP A 216 -0.09 1.52 13.12
C ASP A 216 0.64 2.80 12.76
N ALA A 217 -0.08 3.81 12.27
CA ALA A 217 0.52 5.10 11.92
C ALA A 217 -0.28 6.29 12.47
N ALA A 218 0.33 7.48 12.44
CA ALA A 218 -0.37 8.73 12.73
C ALA A 218 -0.07 9.80 11.70
N SER A 219 -1.09 10.60 11.36
CA SER A 219 -1.00 11.70 10.40
C SER A 219 -0.44 11.26 9.04
N ALA A 220 -0.72 10.02 8.63
CA ALA A 220 -0.28 9.48 7.36
C ALA A 220 -1.14 10.03 6.20
N VAL A 221 -0.52 10.28 5.05
CA VAL A 221 -1.19 10.73 3.83
C VAL A 221 -0.90 9.75 2.70
N ILE A 222 -1.90 8.98 2.28
CA ILE A 222 -1.83 8.07 1.14
C ILE A 222 -2.84 8.57 0.10
N GLN A 223 -2.34 9.28 -0.91
CA GLN A 223 -3.21 9.98 -1.85
C GLN A 223 -2.78 9.94 -3.31
N ASN A 224 -3.76 9.99 -4.22
CA ASN A 224 -3.53 10.04 -5.68
C ASN A 224 -2.68 8.87 -6.21
N ASN A 225 -2.63 7.74 -5.51
CA ASN A 225 -1.88 6.57 -5.95
C ASN A 225 -2.74 5.68 -6.85
N THR A 226 -2.08 4.90 -7.69
CA THR A 226 -2.69 3.79 -8.42
C THR A 226 -2.20 2.47 -7.83
N PHE A 227 -3.14 1.67 -7.35
CA PHE A 227 -2.93 0.29 -6.94
C PHE A 227 -3.44 -0.63 -8.05
N LEU A 228 -2.60 -1.56 -8.49
CA LEU A 228 -2.89 -2.41 -9.64
C LEU A 228 -2.47 -3.85 -9.33
N ASP A 229 -3.42 -4.79 -9.38
CA ASP A 229 -3.12 -6.23 -9.39
C ASP A 229 -2.16 -6.73 -8.27
N ASN A 230 -2.33 -6.22 -7.03
CA ASN A 230 -1.73 -6.82 -5.83
C ASN A 230 -2.64 -7.97 -5.37
N THR A 231 -2.07 -9.10 -4.97
CA THR A 231 -2.81 -10.38 -4.93
C THR A 231 -3.26 -10.86 -3.55
N ASP A 232 -2.85 -10.18 -2.48
CA ASP A 232 -3.41 -10.38 -1.14
C ASP A 232 -4.41 -9.25 -0.82
N VAL A 233 -3.92 -8.11 -0.34
CA VAL A 233 -4.68 -6.86 -0.19
C VAL A 233 -3.95 -5.68 -0.84
N GLN A 234 -4.63 -4.84 -1.62
CA GLN A 234 -3.94 -3.72 -2.27
C GLN A 234 -3.42 -2.69 -1.25
N LEU A 235 -4.26 -2.31 -0.28
CA LEU A 235 -3.89 -1.43 0.84
C LEU A 235 -4.57 -1.89 2.13
N ILE A 236 -3.78 -2.19 3.16
CA ILE A 236 -4.28 -2.65 4.46
C ILE A 236 -3.69 -1.81 5.61
N PHE A 237 -4.54 -1.50 6.59
CA PHE A 237 -4.18 -0.83 7.84
C PHE A 237 -4.54 -1.67 9.05
N GLY A 238 -3.68 -1.69 10.06
CA GLY A 238 -3.95 -2.19 11.41
C GLY A 238 -4.39 -1.10 12.39
N GLY A 239 -4.20 0.15 12.00
CA GLY A 239 -4.63 1.36 12.71
C GLY A 239 -3.97 2.58 12.09
N CYS A 240 -4.65 3.72 12.14
CA CYS A 240 -4.12 4.97 11.62
C CYS A 240 -4.90 6.14 12.20
N THR A 241 -4.31 7.01 13.03
CA THR A 241 -5.00 8.19 13.59
C THR A 241 -4.69 9.46 12.81
N GLU A 242 -5.69 10.31 12.59
CA GLU A 242 -5.57 11.57 11.82
C GLU A 242 -4.99 11.39 10.41
N CYS A 243 -5.20 10.22 9.81
CA CYS A 243 -4.68 9.87 8.51
C CYS A 243 -5.64 10.25 7.38
N ILE A 244 -5.09 10.48 6.20
CA ILE A 244 -5.83 10.79 4.98
C ILE A 244 -5.54 9.71 3.95
N VAL A 245 -6.58 8.97 3.55
CA VAL A 245 -6.52 7.99 2.45
C VAL A 245 -7.49 8.46 1.37
N LYS A 246 -6.96 9.16 0.36
CA LYS A 246 -7.82 9.93 -0.55
C LYS A 246 -7.45 9.84 -2.02
N ASN A 247 -8.46 9.82 -2.89
CA ASN A 247 -8.27 9.90 -4.35
C ASN A 247 -7.36 8.81 -4.93
N ASN A 248 -7.25 7.65 -4.27
CA ASN A 248 -6.51 6.52 -4.82
C ASN A 248 -7.39 5.75 -5.80
N SER A 249 -6.76 5.14 -6.81
CA SER A 249 -7.41 4.26 -7.78
C SER A 249 -6.93 2.83 -7.57
N PHE A 250 -7.85 1.90 -7.34
CA PHE A 250 -7.60 0.47 -7.18
C PHE A 250 -8.18 -0.27 -8.38
N ARG A 251 -7.36 -1.09 -9.04
CA ARG A 251 -7.73 -1.76 -10.29
C ARG A 251 -7.26 -3.20 -10.34
N HIS A 252 -8.12 -4.04 -10.90
CA HIS A 252 -7.77 -5.39 -11.28
C HIS A 252 -7.94 -5.68 -12.78
N SER A 253 -7.00 -6.45 -13.30
CA SER A 253 -7.13 -7.17 -14.56
C SER A 253 -8.16 -8.29 -14.45
N SER A 254 -8.58 -8.85 -15.59
CA SER A 254 -9.56 -9.95 -15.63
C SER A 254 -9.00 -11.30 -15.17
N SER A 255 -7.69 -11.42 -15.00
CA SER A 255 -7.01 -12.68 -14.69
C SER A 255 -7.20 -13.08 -13.23
N PHE A 256 -7.56 -14.33 -12.97
CA PHE A 256 -7.62 -14.85 -11.60
C PHE A 256 -6.24 -14.88 -10.94
N LYS A 257 -5.17 -15.08 -11.70
CA LYS A 257 -3.78 -15.00 -11.21
C LYS A 257 -3.46 -13.66 -10.54
N ARG A 258 -4.19 -12.61 -10.91
CA ARG A 258 -4.01 -11.24 -10.42
C ARG A 258 -5.09 -10.82 -9.45
N ALA A 259 -5.97 -11.72 -9.03
CA ALA A 259 -7.07 -11.39 -8.13
C ALA A 259 -6.57 -11.07 -6.70
N SER A 260 -7.41 -10.47 -5.86
CA SER A 260 -7.10 -10.11 -4.46
C SER A 260 -8.20 -10.59 -3.51
N PHE A 261 -7.90 -10.69 -2.22
CA PHE A 261 -8.94 -10.89 -1.21
C PHE A 261 -9.66 -9.58 -0.91
N ALA A 262 -8.95 -8.46 -0.85
CA ALA A 262 -9.54 -7.14 -0.67
C ALA A 262 -8.76 -6.02 -1.39
N GLU A 263 -9.43 -4.91 -1.71
CA GLU A 263 -8.75 -3.72 -2.25
C GLU A 263 -8.32 -2.77 -1.13
N LEU A 264 -9.20 -2.50 -0.18
CA LEU A 264 -8.91 -1.59 0.93
C LEU A 264 -9.41 -2.18 2.25
N MET A 265 -8.49 -2.45 3.17
CA MET A 265 -8.81 -2.93 4.52
C MET A 265 -8.50 -1.89 5.60
N LEU A 266 -9.50 -1.60 6.42
CA LEU A 266 -9.36 -0.95 7.73
C LEU A 266 -9.58 -2.03 8.79
N HIS A 267 -8.50 -2.47 9.41
CA HIS A 267 -8.41 -3.72 10.17
C HIS A 267 -7.61 -3.51 11.46
N ALA A 268 -7.43 -4.57 12.26
CA ALA A 268 -6.39 -4.66 13.28
C ALA A 268 -5.87 -6.10 13.43
N TRP A 269 -4.55 -6.26 13.30
CA TRP A 269 -3.85 -7.44 13.80
C TRP A 269 -3.84 -7.44 15.33
N SER A 270 -3.52 -8.59 15.94
CA SER A 270 -3.48 -8.78 17.39
C SER A 270 -2.56 -7.80 18.14
N ASN A 271 -1.57 -7.23 17.44
CA ASN A 271 -0.59 -6.29 17.97
C ASN A 271 -0.76 -4.86 17.45
N THR A 272 -1.88 -4.54 16.79
CA THR A 272 -2.17 -3.19 16.28
C THR A 272 -3.43 -2.59 16.90
N SER A 273 -3.57 -1.28 16.82
CA SER A 273 -4.55 -0.55 17.63
C SER A 273 -6.00 -0.69 17.19
N GLY A 274 -6.25 -0.88 15.88
CA GLY A 274 -7.57 -0.78 15.27
C GLY A 274 -8.21 0.61 15.36
N ASN A 275 -7.42 1.63 15.71
CA ASN A 275 -7.89 2.97 15.97
C ASN A 275 -7.75 3.85 14.72
N PHE A 276 -8.89 4.33 14.22
CA PHE A 276 -8.96 5.22 13.06
C PHE A 276 -9.45 6.63 13.43
N SER A 277 -9.37 7.02 14.71
CA SER A 277 -9.86 8.33 15.19
C SER A 277 -9.21 9.49 14.42
N GLY A 278 -10.05 10.43 13.98
CA GLY A 278 -9.62 11.58 13.15
C GLY A 278 -9.27 11.24 11.70
N SER A 279 -9.24 9.96 11.32
CA SER A 279 -8.85 9.56 9.96
C SER A 279 -9.99 9.63 8.97
N VAL A 280 -9.65 9.92 7.72
CA VAL A 280 -10.59 10.06 6.62
C VAL A 280 -10.14 9.21 5.43
N THR A 281 -10.96 8.22 5.10
CA THR A 281 -10.82 7.37 3.91
C THR A 281 -11.90 7.78 2.91
N SER A 282 -11.53 8.56 1.90
CA SER A 282 -12.53 9.16 1.01
C SER A 282 -12.16 9.30 -0.45
N GLN A 283 -13.16 9.37 -1.32
CA GLN A 283 -12.98 9.65 -2.75
C GLN A 283 -12.05 8.64 -3.47
N ASN A 284 -11.87 7.45 -2.90
CA ASN A 284 -11.14 6.37 -3.55
C ASN A 284 -12.05 5.69 -4.59
N LYS A 285 -11.46 5.29 -5.71
CA LYS A 285 -12.14 4.56 -6.77
C LYS A 285 -11.61 3.13 -6.83
N ILE A 286 -12.49 2.17 -6.62
CA ILE A 286 -12.21 0.75 -6.65
C ILE A 286 -12.97 0.12 -7.83
N ASP A 287 -12.25 -0.52 -8.74
CA ASP A 287 -12.79 -1.30 -9.85
C ASP A 287 -12.10 -2.66 -9.94
N CYS A 288 -12.81 -3.70 -9.50
CA CYS A 288 -12.30 -5.06 -9.47
C CYS A 288 -12.40 -5.78 -10.83
N GLY A 289 -12.69 -5.02 -11.89
CA GLY A 289 -12.80 -5.50 -13.26
C GLY A 289 -14.06 -6.32 -13.50
N ARG A 290 -14.46 -6.47 -14.77
CA ARG A 290 -15.70 -7.17 -15.15
C ARG A 290 -15.78 -8.62 -14.67
N SER A 291 -14.64 -9.25 -14.42
CA SER A 291 -14.55 -10.63 -13.90
C SER A 291 -14.60 -10.71 -12.37
N ARG A 292 -14.87 -9.61 -11.67
CA ARG A 292 -14.98 -9.51 -10.21
C ARG A 292 -13.80 -10.13 -9.48
N ARG A 293 -12.58 -9.67 -9.80
CA ARG A 293 -11.29 -10.22 -9.33
C ARG A 293 -10.82 -9.65 -7.99
N CYS A 294 -11.70 -9.02 -7.23
CA CYS A 294 -11.46 -8.78 -5.80
C CYS A 294 -12.58 -9.43 -5.00
N GLY A 295 -12.24 -9.97 -3.83
CA GLY A 295 -13.24 -10.45 -2.87
C GLY A 295 -14.05 -9.28 -2.31
N TYR A 296 -13.38 -8.44 -1.53
CA TYR A 296 -13.96 -7.27 -0.86
C TYR A 296 -13.46 -5.98 -1.50
N GLY A 297 -14.36 -5.07 -1.88
CA GLY A 297 -13.94 -3.74 -2.31
C GLY A 297 -13.37 -2.94 -1.15
N ILE A 298 -14.21 -2.61 -0.16
CA ILE A 298 -13.77 -2.03 1.11
C ILE A 298 -14.16 -3.01 2.22
N MET A 299 -13.19 -3.36 3.05
CA MET A 299 -13.37 -4.22 4.22
C MET A 299 -13.05 -3.41 5.48
N ILE A 300 -13.98 -3.36 6.41
CA ILE A 300 -13.85 -2.71 7.71
C ILE A 300 -14.05 -3.78 8.77
N GLY A 301 -13.03 -3.99 9.61
CA GLY A 301 -12.91 -5.14 10.49
C GLY A 301 -12.09 -6.28 9.87
N GLY A 302 -12.23 -7.48 10.43
CA GLY A 302 -11.40 -8.63 10.03
C GLY A 302 -12.10 -9.99 10.00
N GLU A 303 -13.40 -10.08 10.34
CA GLU A 303 -14.10 -11.36 10.59
C GLU A 303 -13.90 -12.45 9.52
N PRO A 304 -13.86 -12.17 8.21
CA PRO A 304 -13.55 -13.20 7.21
C PRO A 304 -12.24 -13.95 7.46
N TRP A 305 -11.26 -13.31 8.10
CA TRP A 305 -10.01 -13.92 8.57
C TRP A 305 -10.10 -14.30 10.06
N TYR A 306 -10.44 -13.34 10.92
CA TYR A 306 -10.55 -13.48 12.37
C TYR A 306 -11.17 -12.21 13.00
N PRO A 307 -11.78 -12.28 14.19
CA PRO A 307 -12.28 -11.09 14.88
C PRO A 307 -11.16 -10.07 15.09
N ALA A 308 -11.39 -8.83 14.66
CA ALA A 308 -10.42 -7.75 14.73
C ALA A 308 -11.08 -6.49 15.29
N LYS A 309 -10.38 -5.82 16.21
CA LYS A 309 -10.85 -4.56 16.77
C LYS A 309 -10.79 -3.47 15.69
N THR A 310 -11.89 -2.77 15.45
CA THR A 310 -11.87 -1.63 14.51
C THR A 310 -12.86 -0.57 14.98
N PHE A 311 -12.41 0.68 15.06
CA PHE A 311 -13.23 1.82 15.52
C PHE A 311 -12.63 3.16 15.08
N GLY A 312 -13.45 4.22 15.12
CA GLY A 312 -13.04 5.59 14.81
C GLY A 312 -13.05 5.88 13.31
N GLY A 313 -12.93 7.17 12.96
CA GLY A 313 -12.70 7.62 11.60
C GLY A 313 -13.96 7.73 10.73
N THR A 314 -13.73 8.13 9.48
CA THR A 314 -14.76 8.35 8.47
C THR A 314 -14.41 7.67 7.16
N VAL A 315 -15.31 6.83 6.65
CA VAL A 315 -15.24 6.20 5.33
C VAL A 315 -16.33 6.77 4.45
N SER A 316 -15.99 7.64 3.50
CA SER A 316 -17.02 8.38 2.75
C SER A 316 -16.70 8.68 1.30
N ALA A 317 -17.73 8.85 0.48
CA ALA A 317 -17.59 9.26 -0.93
C ALA A 317 -16.68 8.34 -1.78
N ASN A 318 -16.47 7.08 -1.36
CA ASN A 318 -15.75 6.10 -2.14
C ASN A 318 -16.67 5.47 -3.20
N LYS A 319 -16.09 5.02 -4.31
CA LYS A 319 -16.82 4.31 -5.38
C LYS A 319 -16.26 2.91 -5.51
N VAL A 320 -17.09 1.90 -5.30
CA VAL A 320 -16.73 0.49 -5.46
C VAL A 320 -17.52 -0.11 -6.61
N SER A 321 -16.83 -0.76 -7.52
CA SER A 321 -17.45 -1.43 -8.65
C SER A 321 -16.89 -2.83 -8.89
N ASN A 322 -17.79 -3.72 -9.33
CA ASN A 322 -17.46 -5.09 -9.73
C ASN A 322 -16.80 -5.94 -8.62
N ALA A 323 -17.02 -5.66 -7.34
CA ALA A 323 -16.47 -6.51 -6.27
C ALA A 323 -17.32 -7.77 -6.07
N GLN A 324 -16.74 -8.82 -5.48
CA GLN A 324 -17.57 -9.95 -5.06
C GLN A 324 -18.53 -9.54 -3.94
N LEU A 325 -18.02 -8.76 -2.98
CA LEU A 325 -18.77 -7.97 -2.00
C LEU A 325 -18.21 -6.54 -2.00
N GLY A 326 -19.06 -5.54 -2.21
CA GLY A 326 -18.64 -4.14 -2.36
C GLY A 326 -18.07 -3.52 -1.10
N ILE A 327 -18.89 -3.39 -0.06
CA ILE A 327 -18.47 -2.85 1.24
C ILE A 327 -18.90 -3.84 2.32
N ASN A 328 -17.94 -4.28 3.12
CA ASN A 328 -18.18 -5.18 4.23
C ASN A 328 -17.78 -4.49 5.54
N VAL A 329 -18.70 -4.43 6.49
CA VAL A 329 -18.49 -3.84 7.82
C VAL A 329 -18.78 -4.91 8.86
N ASP A 330 -17.72 -5.48 9.43
CA ASP A 330 -17.84 -6.54 10.41
C ASP A 330 -17.11 -6.21 11.70
N HIS A 331 -17.73 -6.60 12.81
CA HIS A 331 -17.16 -6.49 14.15
C HIS A 331 -16.58 -5.11 14.49
N LEU A 332 -17.31 -4.02 14.15
CA LEU A 332 -16.97 -2.72 14.71
C LEU A 332 -17.05 -2.78 16.24
N THR A 333 -16.07 -2.16 16.88
CA THR A 333 -15.90 -2.17 18.35
C THR A 333 -16.08 -0.78 18.97
N GLY A 334 -16.41 0.20 18.14
CA GLY A 334 -16.59 1.59 18.53
C GLY A 334 -17.03 2.44 17.34
N GLY A 335 -17.45 3.67 17.62
CA GLY A 335 -18.09 4.56 16.64
C GLY A 335 -17.28 4.76 15.36
N MET A 336 -17.92 4.62 14.19
CA MET A 336 -17.34 4.95 12.88
C MET A 336 -18.40 5.57 11.98
N THR A 337 -18.01 6.57 11.18
CA THR A 337 -18.91 7.21 10.21
C THR A 337 -18.70 6.59 8.83
N ILE A 338 -19.76 6.02 8.24
CA ILE A 338 -19.72 5.37 6.93
C ILE A 338 -20.86 5.91 6.08
N GLN A 339 -20.56 6.82 5.15
CA GLN A 339 -21.61 7.56 4.44
C GLN A 339 -21.25 7.96 3.01
N GLY A 340 -22.25 8.09 2.15
CA GLY A 340 -22.05 8.62 0.79
C GLY A 340 -21.15 7.77 -0.11
N ASN A 341 -20.85 6.53 0.27
CA ASN A 341 -20.16 5.58 -0.59
C ASN A 341 -21.15 5.03 -1.64
N SER A 342 -20.66 4.72 -2.84
CA SER A 342 -21.46 4.13 -3.91
C SER A 342 -20.92 2.77 -4.28
N VAL A 343 -21.82 1.79 -4.40
CA VAL A 343 -21.50 0.42 -4.79
C VAL A 343 -22.33 0.06 -6.02
N THR A 344 -21.67 -0.34 -7.09
CA THR A 344 -22.33 -0.65 -8.37
C THR A 344 -21.81 -1.94 -8.96
N MET A 345 -22.69 -2.81 -9.46
CA MET A 345 -22.31 -4.10 -10.08
C MET A 345 -21.48 -5.01 -9.15
N SER A 346 -21.61 -4.84 -7.83
CA SER A 346 -21.00 -5.71 -6.82
C SER A 346 -22.06 -6.62 -6.20
N GLY A 347 -21.63 -7.70 -5.55
CA GLY A 347 -22.56 -8.74 -5.09
C GLY A 347 -22.97 -9.70 -6.20
N GLY A 348 -23.78 -10.70 -5.86
CA GLY A 348 -24.15 -11.82 -6.72
C GLY A 348 -23.38 -13.09 -6.37
N MET A 349 -23.55 -14.13 -7.20
CA MET A 349 -22.93 -15.43 -6.98
C MET A 349 -21.40 -15.35 -6.98
N ALA A 350 -20.73 -15.94 -5.99
CA ALA A 350 -19.27 -16.02 -5.91
C ALA A 350 -18.81 -17.19 -5.02
N ASN A 351 -17.56 -17.63 -5.21
CA ASN A 351 -16.90 -18.63 -4.38
C ASN A 351 -16.24 -17.99 -3.16
N SER A 352 -16.36 -18.65 -2.01
CA SER A 352 -15.60 -18.34 -0.81
C SER A 352 -15.23 -19.62 -0.05
N ASP A 353 -14.48 -19.46 1.04
CA ASP A 353 -14.24 -20.56 1.99
C ASP A 353 -15.54 -21.07 2.67
N CYS A 354 -16.64 -20.33 2.59
CA CYS A 354 -17.97 -20.74 3.02
C CYS A 354 -18.84 -21.31 1.87
N GLY A 355 -18.22 -21.65 0.74
CA GLY A 355 -18.86 -22.25 -0.42
C GLY A 355 -19.35 -21.24 -1.47
N HIS A 356 -20.00 -21.79 -2.49
CA HIS A 356 -20.53 -21.02 -3.62
C HIS A 356 -21.93 -20.50 -3.28
N ARG A 357 -22.07 -19.19 -3.06
CA ARG A 357 -23.34 -18.56 -2.64
C ARG A 357 -23.51 -17.15 -3.19
N VAL A 358 -24.71 -16.61 -3.04
CA VAL A 358 -25.02 -15.22 -3.40
C VAL A 358 -24.54 -14.28 -2.30
N TRP A 359 -23.72 -13.31 -2.67
CA TRP A 359 -23.18 -12.28 -1.77
C TRP A 359 -23.88 -10.94 -1.97
N PRO A 360 -24.14 -10.17 -0.91
CA PRO A 360 -24.72 -8.84 -1.04
C PRO A 360 -23.70 -7.85 -1.63
N ALA A 361 -24.20 -6.73 -2.16
CA ALA A 361 -23.33 -5.62 -2.56
C ALA A 361 -22.73 -4.91 -1.34
N ILE A 362 -23.51 -4.79 -0.26
CA ILE A 362 -23.13 -4.16 0.99
C ILE A 362 -23.55 -5.06 2.15
N ASN A 363 -22.63 -5.33 3.08
CA ASN A 363 -22.89 -6.07 4.30
C ASN A 363 -22.50 -5.24 5.53
N VAL A 364 -23.36 -5.27 6.55
CA VAL A 364 -23.09 -4.74 7.89
C VAL A 364 -23.52 -5.79 8.90
N SER A 365 -22.55 -6.33 9.64
CA SER A 365 -22.81 -7.32 10.69
C SER A 365 -23.76 -6.76 11.75
N LYS A 366 -24.51 -7.65 12.41
CA LYS A 366 -25.45 -7.28 13.47
C LYS A 366 -24.79 -6.44 14.57
N GLU A 367 -23.60 -6.85 14.98
CA GLU A 367 -22.81 -6.24 16.06
C GLU A 367 -22.37 -4.83 15.67
N SER A 368 -22.00 -4.63 14.41
CA SER A 368 -21.47 -3.36 13.92
C SER A 368 -22.52 -2.24 13.86
N ARG A 369 -23.80 -2.59 13.70
CA ARG A 369 -24.90 -1.62 13.59
C ARG A 369 -25.00 -0.68 14.78
N ASN A 370 -24.69 -1.17 15.97
CA ASN A 370 -24.73 -0.35 17.20
C ASN A 370 -23.64 0.72 17.26
N PHE A 371 -22.64 0.64 16.38
CA PHE A 371 -21.49 1.53 16.32
C PHE A 371 -21.49 2.44 15.08
N LEU A 372 -22.47 2.29 14.19
CA LEU A 372 -22.62 3.19 13.07
C LEU A 372 -23.23 4.51 13.55
N THR A 373 -22.61 5.62 13.13
CA THR A 373 -23.16 6.97 13.36
C THR A 373 -24.12 7.41 12.25
N THR A 374 -24.18 6.65 11.16
CA THR A 374 -25.00 6.92 9.97
C THR A 374 -25.54 5.63 9.40
N ASP A 375 -26.82 5.65 8.99
CA ASP A 375 -27.41 4.53 8.25
C ASP A 375 -26.72 4.37 6.89
N ILE A 376 -26.39 3.13 6.57
CA ILE A 376 -25.99 2.74 5.23
C ILE A 376 -27.27 2.36 4.49
N LYS A 377 -27.33 2.58 3.18
CA LYS A 377 -28.50 2.17 2.37
C LYS A 377 -28.24 0.80 1.76
N ASP A 378 -29.31 0.02 1.59
CA ASP A 378 -29.32 -1.28 0.90
C ASP A 378 -28.37 -2.32 1.53
N GLU A 379 -28.05 -2.15 2.82
CA GLU A 379 -27.21 -3.07 3.56
C GLU A 379 -27.97 -4.34 3.93
N VAL A 380 -27.29 -5.48 3.76
CA VAL A 380 -27.75 -6.77 4.26
C VAL A 380 -26.96 -7.10 5.53
N ASN A 381 -27.52 -7.99 6.35
CA ASN A 381 -26.83 -8.56 7.50
C ASN A 381 -26.59 -10.04 7.26
N ILE A 382 -25.35 -10.39 6.92
CA ILE A 382 -24.87 -11.77 6.84
C ILE A 382 -23.64 -11.95 7.72
N GLU A 383 -23.47 -13.17 8.21
CA GLU A 383 -22.23 -13.61 8.85
C GLU A 383 -21.17 -13.91 7.78
N THR A 384 -20.00 -13.33 7.96
CA THR A 384 -18.85 -13.47 7.05
C THR A 384 -17.67 -14.17 7.72
N ARG A 385 -17.76 -14.50 9.02
CA ARG A 385 -16.68 -15.17 9.76
C ARG A 385 -16.18 -16.40 9.03
N GLY A 386 -14.88 -16.42 8.74
CA GLY A 386 -14.22 -17.53 8.03
C GLY A 386 -14.57 -17.64 6.54
N CYS A 387 -15.24 -16.64 5.95
CA CYS A 387 -15.66 -16.67 4.56
C CYS A 387 -14.77 -15.81 3.66
N LEU A 388 -13.51 -16.17 3.47
CA LEU A 388 -12.66 -15.46 2.51
C LEU A 388 -13.20 -15.63 1.10
N LEU A 389 -13.48 -14.50 0.43
CA LEU A 389 -13.96 -14.46 -0.95
C LEU A 389 -12.82 -14.67 -1.95
N ASN A 390 -13.20 -14.80 -3.22
CA ASN A 390 -12.28 -14.91 -4.34
C ASN A 390 -11.39 -16.16 -4.30
N ARG A 391 -11.93 -17.26 -3.77
CA ARG A 391 -11.23 -18.55 -3.68
C ARG A 391 -11.39 -19.34 -4.98
N ASN A 392 -10.35 -20.06 -5.36
CA ASN A 392 -10.47 -21.11 -6.38
C ASN A 392 -11.31 -22.26 -5.79
N GLN A 393 -12.15 -22.86 -6.65
CA GLN A 393 -12.81 -24.14 -6.34
C GLN A 393 -11.80 -25.28 -6.33
#